data_AF-A0A6B7PXL0-F1
#
_entry.id   AF-A0A6B7PXL0-F1
#
_cell.length_a   1.000
_cell.length_b   1.000
_cell.length_c   1.000
_cell.angle_alpha   90.00
_cell.angle_beta   90.00
_cell.angle_gamma   90.00
#
_symmetry.space_group_name_H-M   'P 1'
#
loop_
_entity.id
_entity.type
_entity.pdbx_description
1 polymer ?
#
loop_
_entity_poly.entity_id
_entity_poly.type
_entity_poly.pdbx_seq_one_letter_code
_entity_poly.pdbx_strand_id
1 'polypeptide(L)'
;MRSSSPIGKPTVIAPAEGSATIQGVHVPKVIPEANLRPMSEVLSSLHLDEERDISAEPLERAPVADADHVHQPGLDDIFLSGERLPGEAKFLLLTLIRRGKYQPRRKFDPEKLGLLANTIEDKGLNNAIIVRPLADGTYELIAGERRFLAHELLRKDYIYALIRNLSDAEAAILSVTDNDAREDLTEFERGASYKKLLDDKVVQSQAELSRRVGRSMATISRCLAYFKLPEGVISLLEEDPDLIGNRVVSEMVALADKGHIETVLAAANRIKEGASQDSAINWAKGEVRRKTSPQAPIPPRQIDYKERTQLDARIDGRKLILTPPKGIDPAEVLAYIEEMLKTRS
;
A
#
# COMPACT_ATOMS: atom_id res chain seq x y z
N MET A 1 58.27 30.04 -1.25
CA MET A 1 58.46 28.63 -1.69
C MET A 1 58.02 27.74 -0.55
N ARG A 2 56.77 27.23 -0.59
CA ARG A 2 56.23 26.33 0.46
C ARG A 2 56.19 24.92 -0.08
N SER A 3 56.82 24.02 0.67
CA SER A 3 56.96 22.59 0.41
C SER A 3 55.62 21.87 0.59
N SER A 4 55.29 21.01 -0.36
CA SER A 4 54.15 20.10 -0.34
C SER A 4 54.47 18.85 0.47
N SER A 5 53.68 18.58 1.52
CA SER A 5 53.66 17.28 2.20
C SER A 5 53.01 16.21 1.31
N PRO A 6 53.43 14.93 1.35
CA PRO A 6 52.89 13.88 0.51
C PRO A 6 51.53 13.37 1.02
N ILE A 7 50.60 13.20 0.08
CA ILE A 7 49.23 12.72 0.29
C ILE A 7 49.27 11.22 0.61
N GLY A 8 48.62 10.82 1.71
CA GLY A 8 48.54 9.43 2.18
C GLY A 8 47.78 8.52 1.21
N LYS A 9 48.24 7.27 1.07
CA LYS A 9 47.61 6.24 0.24
C LYS A 9 46.30 5.75 0.88
N PRO A 10 45.24 5.46 0.09
CA PRO A 10 44.01 4.88 0.61
C PRO A 10 44.23 3.45 1.11
N THR A 11 43.72 3.13 2.30
CA THR A 11 43.78 1.79 2.91
C THR A 11 42.36 1.22 3.02
N VAL A 12 42.20 -0.02 2.58
CA VAL A 12 40.96 -0.80 2.72
C VAL A 12 40.93 -1.40 4.12
N ILE A 13 39.90 -1.11 4.90
CA ILE A 13 39.63 -1.80 6.17
C ILE A 13 38.55 -2.86 5.88
N ALA A 14 38.87 -4.13 6.13
CA ALA A 14 37.94 -5.25 5.93
C ALA A 14 36.83 -5.24 7.00
N PRO A 15 35.55 -5.56 6.66
CA PRO A 15 34.46 -5.56 7.63
C PRO A 15 34.27 -6.94 8.27
N ALA A 16 33.92 -6.97 9.55
CA ALA A 16 33.07 -8.02 10.08
C ALA A 16 31.62 -7.66 9.70
N GLU A 17 31.03 -8.48 8.82
CA GLU A 17 29.61 -8.55 8.43
C GLU A 17 28.88 -7.23 8.09
N GLY A 18 28.67 -7.00 6.79
CA GLY A 18 27.38 -6.48 6.30
C GLY A 18 27.19 -4.96 6.16
N SER A 19 28.21 -4.19 5.77
CA SER A 19 28.10 -2.94 4.98
C SER A 19 29.47 -2.26 4.92
N ALA A 20 30.11 -2.25 3.74
CA ALA A 20 31.36 -1.52 3.54
C ALA A 20 31.04 -0.07 3.13
N THR A 21 31.27 0.88 4.04
CA THR A 21 31.22 2.32 3.73
C THR A 21 32.62 2.79 3.38
N ILE A 22 32.82 3.34 2.18
CA ILE A 22 34.07 3.97 1.77
C ILE A 22 33.93 5.48 1.98
N GLN A 23 34.67 6.05 2.93
CA GLN A 23 34.83 7.50 3.08
C GLN A 23 36.18 7.95 2.53
N GLY A 24 36.21 9.08 1.82
CA GLY A 24 37.45 9.74 1.37
C GLY A 24 37.71 9.78 -0.14
N VAL A 25 36.71 9.52 -1.00
CA VAL A 25 36.88 9.73 -2.45
C VAL A 25 36.71 11.22 -2.76
N HIS A 26 37.81 11.86 -3.18
CA HIS A 26 37.76 13.23 -3.68
C HIS A 26 37.15 13.23 -5.09
N VAL A 27 36.01 13.92 -5.24
CA VAL A 27 35.41 14.18 -6.55
C VAL A 27 36.22 15.29 -7.22
N PRO A 28 36.86 15.06 -8.39
CA PRO A 28 37.56 16.12 -9.09
C PRO A 28 36.57 17.21 -9.54
N LYS A 29 36.99 18.47 -9.45
CA LYS A 29 36.17 19.65 -9.83
C LYS A 29 35.77 19.70 -11.32
N VAL A 30 36.32 18.82 -12.16
CA VAL A 30 35.98 18.68 -13.58
C VAL A 30 35.78 17.20 -13.87
N ILE A 31 34.57 16.84 -14.29
CA ILE A 31 34.24 15.51 -14.81
C ILE A 31 34.69 15.51 -16.28
N PRO A 32 35.56 14.60 -16.74
CA PRO A 32 35.84 14.47 -18.17
C PRO A 32 34.58 14.01 -18.89
N GLU A 33 34.19 14.72 -19.96
CA GLU A 33 33.08 14.32 -20.82
C GLU A 33 33.31 12.89 -21.32
N ALA A 34 32.51 11.97 -20.80
CA ALA A 34 32.51 10.59 -21.24
C ALA A 34 32.09 10.54 -22.71
N ASN A 35 32.88 9.82 -23.52
CA ASN A 35 32.65 9.53 -24.93
C ASN A 35 31.18 9.22 -25.25
N LEU A 36 30.44 10.24 -25.68
CA LEU A 36 29.16 10.08 -26.35
C LEU A 36 29.45 9.84 -27.82
N ARG A 37 29.53 8.57 -28.22
CA ARG A 37 29.46 8.25 -29.65
C ARG A 37 28.07 8.65 -30.18
N PRO A 38 27.97 9.40 -31.28
CA PRO A 38 26.70 9.69 -31.91
C PRO A 38 25.97 8.39 -32.27
N MET A 39 24.65 8.34 -32.06
CA MET A 39 23.83 7.16 -32.36
C MET A 39 23.96 6.69 -33.83
N SER A 40 24.23 7.62 -34.74
CA SER A 40 24.50 7.33 -36.16
C SER A 40 25.72 6.42 -36.38
N GLU A 41 26.74 6.53 -35.54
CA GLU A 41 27.96 5.73 -35.65
C GLU A 41 27.73 4.29 -35.12
N VAL A 42 26.80 4.13 -34.17
CA VAL A 42 26.39 2.83 -33.63
C VAL A 42 25.53 2.07 -34.65
N LEU A 43 24.60 2.74 -35.33
CA LEU A 43 23.73 2.15 -36.35
C LEU A 43 24.52 1.66 -37.58
N SER A 44 25.52 2.43 -38.02
CA SER A 44 26.40 2.04 -39.13
C SER A 44 27.28 0.83 -38.79
N SER A 45 27.73 0.71 -37.54
CA SER A 45 28.49 -0.45 -37.09
C SER A 45 27.69 -1.77 -37.07
N LEU A 46 26.36 -1.67 -37.04
CA LEU A 46 25.43 -2.80 -37.02
C LEU A 46 24.84 -3.14 -38.40
N HIS A 47 25.28 -2.46 -39.48
CA HIS A 47 24.76 -2.64 -40.85
C HIS A 47 23.22 -2.48 -40.93
N LEU A 48 22.66 -1.55 -40.16
CA LEU A 48 21.22 -1.24 -40.16
C LEU A 48 20.87 0.00 -41.01
N ASP A 49 21.84 0.56 -41.74
CA ASP A 49 21.72 1.79 -42.54
C ASP A 49 21.21 1.56 -43.98
N GLU A 50 20.77 0.35 -44.35
CA GLU A 50 20.11 0.17 -45.65
C GLU A 50 18.67 0.67 -45.58
N GLU A 51 18.48 1.91 -46.01
CA GLU A 51 17.18 2.45 -46.42
C GLU A 51 16.56 1.49 -47.44
N ARG A 52 15.60 0.67 -46.99
CA ARG A 52 14.68 -0.02 -47.90
C ARG A 52 13.80 1.04 -48.54
N ASP A 53 14.10 1.30 -49.80
CA ASP A 53 13.33 2.09 -50.74
C ASP A 53 11.89 1.56 -50.81
N ILE A 54 10.98 2.17 -50.02
CA ILE A 54 9.54 1.95 -50.11
C ILE A 54 8.98 2.78 -51.28
N SER A 55 9.43 2.45 -52.49
CA SER A 55 8.71 2.84 -53.70
C SER A 55 7.47 1.94 -53.85
N ALA A 56 6.35 2.59 -54.14
CA ALA A 56 5.01 2.04 -54.07
C ALA A 56 4.80 0.84 -55.00
N GLU A 57 4.56 -0.34 -54.41
CA GLU A 57 3.76 -1.38 -55.06
C GLU A 57 2.34 -1.33 -54.51
N PRO A 58 1.30 -1.30 -55.38
CA PRO A 58 -0.07 -1.42 -54.91
C PRO A 58 -0.23 -2.80 -54.27
N LEU A 59 -0.52 -2.83 -52.97
CA LEU A 59 -0.97 -4.04 -52.31
C LEU A 59 -2.20 -4.57 -53.05
N GLU A 60 -2.04 -5.60 -53.87
CA GLU A 60 -3.15 -6.36 -54.42
C GLU A 60 -4.03 -6.79 -53.24
N ARG A 61 -5.31 -6.39 -53.29
CA ARG A 61 -6.31 -6.89 -52.34
C ARG A 61 -6.39 -8.40 -52.55
N ALA A 62 -5.81 -9.13 -51.61
CA ALA A 62 -6.02 -10.56 -51.49
C ALA A 62 -7.53 -10.83 -51.47
N PRO A 63 -8.02 -11.84 -52.21
CA PRO A 63 -9.43 -12.16 -52.25
C PRO A 63 -9.91 -12.53 -50.84
N VAL A 64 -11.10 -12.05 -50.50
CA VAL A 64 -11.82 -12.40 -49.28
C VAL A 64 -12.12 -13.90 -49.36
N ALA A 65 -11.24 -14.71 -48.78
CA ALA A 65 -11.38 -16.16 -48.69
C ALA A 65 -11.75 -16.52 -47.24
N ASP A 66 -13.00 -16.96 -47.11
CA ASP A 66 -13.60 -17.78 -46.06
C ASP A 66 -13.52 -17.32 -44.58
N ALA A 67 -14.70 -17.38 -43.96
CA ALA A 67 -15.03 -16.94 -42.61
C ALA A 67 -14.46 -17.84 -41.50
N ASP A 68 -13.20 -18.28 -41.61
CA ASP A 68 -12.54 -19.15 -40.61
C ASP A 68 -11.24 -18.57 -40.03
N HIS A 69 -10.80 -17.39 -40.46
CA HIS A 69 -9.64 -16.71 -39.88
C HIS A 69 -10.03 -15.56 -38.94
N VAL A 70 -10.72 -15.92 -37.86
CA VAL A 70 -10.63 -15.12 -36.62
C VAL A 70 -9.18 -15.28 -36.13
N HIS A 71 -8.44 -14.19 -36.04
CA HIS A 71 -7.16 -14.14 -35.33
C HIS A 71 -7.39 -14.79 -33.96
N GLN A 72 -6.90 -16.03 -33.75
CA GLN A 72 -6.97 -16.68 -32.44
C GLN A 72 -6.01 -15.90 -31.55
N PRO A 73 -6.50 -15.05 -30.63
CA PRO A 73 -5.60 -14.41 -29.72
C PRO A 73 -4.99 -15.50 -28.86
N GLY A 74 -3.69 -15.38 -28.59
CA GLY A 74 -2.93 -16.37 -27.82
C GLY A 74 -3.77 -16.86 -26.65
N LEU A 75 -4.00 -18.18 -26.60
CA LEU A 75 -4.59 -18.83 -25.46
C LEU A 75 -3.63 -18.61 -24.29
N ASP A 76 -3.77 -17.47 -23.61
CA ASP A 76 -2.98 -17.16 -22.43
C ASP A 76 -3.23 -18.31 -21.44
N ASP A 77 -2.21 -19.14 -21.24
CA ASP A 77 -2.21 -20.19 -20.25
C ASP A 77 -2.25 -19.51 -18.88
N ILE A 78 -3.46 -19.31 -18.37
CA ILE A 78 -3.65 -18.82 -17.01
C ILE A 78 -3.37 -19.99 -16.08
N PHE A 79 -2.33 -19.80 -15.27
CA PHE A 79 -1.93 -20.69 -14.21
C PHE A 79 -2.55 -20.21 -12.91
N LEU A 80 -3.29 -21.10 -12.24
CA LEU A 80 -3.69 -20.91 -10.86
C LEU A 80 -2.89 -21.88 -10.00
N SER A 81 -2.19 -21.39 -8.98
CA SER A 81 -1.33 -22.23 -8.13
C SER A 81 -0.30 -23.10 -8.89
N GLY A 82 0.13 -22.67 -10.08
CA GLY A 82 1.09 -23.40 -10.92
C GLY A 82 0.47 -24.48 -11.82
N GLU A 83 -0.85 -24.67 -11.79
CA GLU A 83 -1.55 -25.61 -12.67
C GLU A 83 -2.20 -24.88 -13.85
N ARG A 84 -2.06 -25.45 -15.05
CA ARG A 84 -2.70 -24.95 -16.27
C ARG A 84 -4.18 -25.32 -16.24
N LEU A 85 -5.05 -24.32 -16.25
CA LEU A 85 -6.49 -24.53 -16.33
C LEU A 85 -6.91 -24.62 -17.82
N PRO A 86 -7.38 -25.77 -18.32
CA PRO A 86 -7.84 -25.88 -19.71
C PRO A 86 -9.12 -25.06 -19.93
N GLY A 87 -9.30 -24.53 -21.14
CA GLY A 87 -10.48 -23.76 -21.51
C GLY A 87 -10.86 -23.93 -22.98
N GLU A 88 -12.16 -23.87 -23.25
CA GLU A 88 -12.72 -23.89 -24.61
C GLU A 88 -13.00 -22.45 -25.04
N ALA A 89 -12.49 -22.03 -26.19
CA ALA A 89 -12.71 -20.68 -26.70
C ALA A 89 -13.90 -20.66 -27.67
N LYS A 90 -14.87 -19.76 -27.43
CA LYS A 90 -16.10 -19.68 -28.21
C LYS A 90 -16.68 -18.26 -28.19
N PHE A 91 -17.38 -17.88 -29.26
CA PHE A 91 -18.24 -16.70 -29.24
C PHE A 91 -19.53 -16.98 -28.44
N LEU A 92 -19.82 -16.13 -27.47
CA LEU A 92 -21.00 -16.23 -26.61
C LEU A 92 -21.89 -15.01 -26.78
N LEU A 93 -23.21 -15.24 -26.72
CA LEU A 93 -24.21 -14.17 -26.62
C LEU A 93 -23.97 -13.38 -25.33
N LEU A 94 -23.89 -12.06 -25.42
CA LEU A 94 -23.72 -11.20 -24.25
C LEU A 94 -24.84 -11.42 -23.21
N THR A 95 -26.07 -11.67 -23.69
CA THR A 95 -27.25 -11.92 -22.86
C THR A 95 -27.16 -13.18 -21.99
N LEU A 96 -26.27 -14.12 -22.34
CA LEU A 96 -26.02 -15.33 -21.55
C LEU A 96 -24.93 -15.13 -20.49
N ILE A 97 -24.27 -13.98 -20.45
CA ILE A 97 -23.16 -13.70 -19.55
C ILE A 97 -23.62 -12.80 -18.41
N ARG A 98 -23.42 -13.27 -17.18
CA ARG A 98 -23.69 -12.56 -15.94
C ARG A 98 -22.39 -12.03 -15.35
N ARG A 99 -22.44 -10.84 -14.76
CA ARG A 99 -21.26 -10.24 -14.10
C ARG A 99 -20.96 -10.99 -12.80
N GLY A 100 -19.67 -11.21 -12.53
CA GLY A 100 -19.25 -12.00 -11.39
C GLY A 100 -19.38 -11.30 -10.03
N LYS A 101 -19.53 -12.09 -8.95
CA LYS A 101 -19.72 -11.60 -7.58
C LYS A 101 -18.51 -10.83 -7.00
N TYR A 102 -17.32 -11.06 -7.53
CA TYR A 102 -16.04 -10.61 -6.95
C TYR A 102 -15.38 -9.44 -7.69
N GLN A 103 -16.14 -8.66 -8.46
CA GLN A 103 -15.62 -7.46 -9.13
C GLN A 103 -15.65 -6.24 -8.18
N PRO A 104 -14.48 -5.70 -7.76
CA PRO A 104 -14.42 -4.66 -6.75
C PRO A 104 -14.73 -3.25 -7.30
N ARG A 105 -14.45 -2.98 -8.58
CA ARG A 105 -14.64 -1.63 -9.15
C ARG A 105 -16.11 -1.37 -9.48
N ARG A 106 -16.71 -0.42 -8.75
CA ARG A 106 -18.08 0.08 -9.01
C ARG A 106 -18.13 1.30 -9.94
N LYS A 107 -17.05 2.06 -10.07
CA LYS A 107 -16.98 3.27 -10.92
C LYS A 107 -15.98 3.07 -12.06
N PHE A 108 -16.47 3.07 -13.29
CA PHE A 108 -15.63 3.09 -14.48
C PHE A 108 -15.54 4.52 -15.00
N ASP A 109 -14.35 4.91 -15.45
CA ASP A 109 -14.15 6.15 -16.18
C ASP A 109 -14.80 6.01 -17.58
N PRO A 110 -15.87 6.78 -17.87
CA PRO A 110 -16.61 6.65 -19.12
C PRO A 110 -15.77 7.00 -20.35
N GLU A 111 -14.80 7.92 -20.24
CA GLU A 111 -13.93 8.29 -21.35
C GLU A 111 -13.00 7.12 -21.71
N LYS A 112 -12.36 6.51 -20.71
CA LYS A 112 -11.49 5.34 -20.90
C LYS A 112 -12.25 4.13 -21.43
N LEU A 113 -13.53 3.98 -21.08
CA LEU A 113 -14.37 2.91 -21.62
C LEU A 113 -14.70 3.18 -23.11
N GLY A 114 -15.04 4.43 -23.46
CA GLY A 114 -15.30 4.82 -24.84
C GLY A 114 -14.10 4.62 -25.76
N LEU A 115 -12.88 4.98 -25.31
CA LEU A 115 -11.65 4.73 -26.06
C LEU A 115 -11.40 3.23 -26.32
N LEU A 116 -11.67 2.39 -25.31
CA LEU A 116 -11.57 0.93 -25.46
C LEU A 116 -12.62 0.40 -26.44
N ALA A 117 -13.84 0.91 -26.39
CA ALA A 117 -14.91 0.55 -27.32
C ALA A 117 -14.53 0.90 -28.76
N ASN A 118 -14.04 2.12 -29.02
CA ASN A 118 -13.56 2.50 -30.36
C ASN A 118 -12.43 1.59 -30.84
N THR A 119 -11.48 1.28 -29.97
CA THR A 119 -10.38 0.36 -30.31
C THR A 119 -10.89 -1.05 -30.67
N ILE A 120 -11.88 -1.55 -29.93
CA ILE A 120 -12.52 -2.85 -30.19
C ILE A 120 -13.31 -2.82 -31.51
N GLU A 121 -13.94 -1.70 -31.85
CA GLU A 121 -14.66 -1.53 -33.12
C GLU A 121 -13.67 -1.54 -34.30
N ASP A 122 -12.54 -0.83 -34.18
CA ASP A 122 -11.56 -0.69 -35.25
C ASP A 122 -10.68 -1.93 -35.46
N LYS A 123 -10.20 -2.54 -34.35
CA LYS A 123 -9.17 -3.60 -34.37
C LYS A 123 -9.67 -4.96 -33.90
N GLY A 124 -10.92 -5.04 -33.44
CA GLY A 124 -11.46 -6.25 -32.82
C GLY A 124 -10.98 -6.46 -31.39
N LEU A 125 -11.45 -7.56 -30.79
CA LEU A 125 -11.14 -7.94 -29.42
C LEU A 125 -9.79 -8.68 -29.36
N ASN A 126 -8.75 -8.03 -28.85
CA ASN A 126 -7.41 -8.63 -28.80
C ASN A 126 -7.27 -9.80 -27.82
N ASN A 127 -7.95 -9.79 -26.67
CA ASN A 127 -7.88 -10.89 -25.70
C ASN A 127 -9.31 -11.35 -25.36
N ALA A 128 -9.53 -12.66 -25.25
CA ALA A 128 -10.82 -13.23 -24.87
C ALA A 128 -11.20 -12.87 -23.42
N ILE A 129 -12.49 -12.66 -23.15
CA ILE A 129 -12.97 -12.61 -21.75
C ILE A 129 -12.93 -14.00 -21.13
N ILE A 130 -12.87 -14.10 -19.80
CA ILE A 130 -12.90 -15.41 -19.12
C ILE A 130 -14.25 -15.58 -18.47
N VAL A 131 -14.88 -16.71 -18.75
CA VAL A 131 -16.17 -17.06 -18.16
C VAL A 131 -16.13 -18.48 -17.60
N ARG A 132 -17.02 -18.77 -16.66
CA ARG A 132 -17.32 -20.14 -16.24
C ARG A 132 -18.79 -20.48 -16.52
N PRO A 133 -19.11 -21.74 -16.87
CA PRO A 133 -20.50 -22.14 -17.03
C PRO A 133 -21.20 -22.22 -15.68
N LEU A 134 -22.50 -21.90 -15.66
CA LEU A 134 -23.40 -22.04 -14.53
C LEU A 134 -24.41 -23.16 -14.78
N ALA A 135 -25.02 -23.68 -13.72
CA ALA A 135 -25.95 -24.80 -13.78
C ALA A 135 -27.23 -24.52 -14.61
N ASP A 136 -27.58 -23.24 -14.79
CA ASP A 136 -28.74 -22.81 -15.57
C ASP A 136 -28.45 -22.58 -17.06
N GLY A 137 -27.26 -22.98 -17.54
CA GLY A 137 -26.84 -22.81 -18.92
C GLY A 137 -26.35 -21.41 -19.27
N THR A 138 -26.28 -20.50 -18.30
CA THR A 138 -25.64 -19.18 -18.45
C THR A 138 -24.17 -19.24 -18.06
N TYR A 139 -23.48 -18.11 -18.19
CA TYR A 139 -22.05 -17.99 -17.88
C TYR A 139 -21.82 -16.88 -16.86
N GLU A 140 -20.86 -17.07 -15.95
CA GLU A 140 -20.39 -16.01 -15.06
C GLU A 140 -19.06 -15.44 -15.57
N LEU A 141 -19.00 -14.12 -15.71
CA LEU A 141 -17.82 -13.36 -16.08
C LEU A 141 -16.82 -13.32 -14.93
N ILE A 142 -15.66 -13.92 -15.14
CA ILE A 142 -14.57 -13.99 -14.16
C ILE A 142 -13.56 -12.87 -14.39
N ALA A 143 -13.18 -12.61 -15.64
CA ALA A 143 -12.20 -11.58 -16.01
C ALA A 143 -12.55 -10.91 -17.35
N GLY A 144 -12.04 -9.68 -17.53
CA GLY A 144 -12.26 -8.91 -18.75
C GLY A 144 -13.53 -8.03 -18.74
N GLU A 145 -13.98 -7.58 -17.57
CA GLU A 145 -15.20 -6.77 -17.42
C GLU A 145 -15.22 -5.50 -18.28
N ARG A 146 -14.09 -4.81 -18.44
CA ARG A 146 -14.00 -3.64 -19.31
C ARG A 146 -14.30 -3.98 -20.78
N ARG A 147 -13.88 -5.16 -21.23
CA ARG A 147 -14.12 -5.65 -22.60
C ARG A 147 -15.58 -6.03 -22.79
N PHE A 148 -16.17 -6.67 -21.77
CA PHE A 148 -17.61 -6.97 -21.73
C PHE A 148 -18.46 -5.69 -21.81
N LEU A 149 -18.18 -4.70 -20.94
CA LEU A 149 -18.85 -3.40 -20.95
C LEU A 149 -18.69 -2.66 -22.27
N ALA A 150 -17.50 -2.72 -22.89
CA ALA A 150 -17.28 -2.09 -24.19
C ALA A 150 -18.12 -2.75 -25.29
N HIS A 151 -18.30 -4.08 -25.27
CA HIS A 151 -19.19 -4.76 -26.21
C HIS A 151 -20.66 -4.41 -25.97
N GLU A 152 -21.09 -4.25 -24.70
CA GLU A 152 -22.43 -3.73 -24.38
C GLU A 152 -22.62 -2.31 -24.92
N LEU A 153 -21.62 -1.43 -24.77
CA LEU A 153 -21.65 -0.06 -25.26
C LEU A 153 -21.75 0.00 -26.80
N LEU A 154 -21.02 -0.87 -27.48
CA LEU A 154 -21.05 -1.03 -28.95
C LEU A 154 -22.29 -1.77 -29.45
N ARG A 155 -23.13 -2.30 -28.55
CA ARG A 155 -24.31 -3.12 -28.86
C ARG A 155 -23.98 -4.34 -29.73
N LYS A 156 -22.84 -4.99 -29.49
CA LYS A 156 -22.51 -6.26 -30.15
C LYS A 156 -23.29 -7.39 -29.49
N ASP A 157 -23.78 -8.33 -30.31
CA ASP A 157 -24.56 -9.48 -29.80
C ASP A 157 -23.66 -10.57 -29.20
N TYR A 158 -22.44 -10.70 -29.72
CA TYR A 158 -21.49 -11.76 -29.37
C TYR A 158 -20.15 -11.19 -28.89
N ILE A 159 -19.52 -11.90 -27.96
CA ILE A 159 -18.16 -11.63 -27.48
C ILE A 159 -17.35 -12.91 -27.47
N TYR A 160 -16.07 -12.81 -27.86
CA TYR A 160 -15.15 -13.94 -27.81
C TYR A 160 -14.75 -14.23 -26.36
N ALA A 161 -15.02 -15.45 -25.91
CA ALA A 161 -14.86 -15.86 -24.52
C ALA A 161 -14.11 -17.18 -24.41
N LEU A 162 -13.31 -17.30 -23.35
CA LEU A 162 -12.67 -18.52 -22.91
C LEU A 162 -13.49 -19.11 -21.75
N ILE A 163 -14.13 -20.24 -22.01
CA ILE A 163 -14.97 -20.97 -21.07
C ILE A 163 -14.07 -21.91 -20.26
N ARG A 164 -14.07 -21.74 -18.93
CA ARG A 164 -13.31 -22.59 -18.01
C ARG A 164 -14.23 -23.14 -16.93
N ASN A 165 -14.11 -24.43 -16.66
CA ASN A 165 -14.80 -25.05 -15.53
C ASN A 165 -14.04 -24.70 -14.25
N LEU A 166 -14.56 -23.72 -13.51
CA LEU A 166 -13.97 -23.21 -12.27
C LEU A 166 -14.95 -23.40 -11.11
N SER A 167 -14.44 -23.95 -10.00
CA SER A 167 -15.15 -23.89 -8.72
C SER A 167 -15.38 -22.44 -8.27
N ASP A 168 -16.31 -22.24 -7.34
CA ASP A 168 -16.57 -20.91 -6.76
C ASP A 168 -15.31 -20.28 -6.15
N ALA A 169 -14.48 -21.11 -5.53
CA ALA A 169 -13.23 -20.67 -4.93
C ALA A 169 -12.22 -20.21 -6.00
N GLU A 170 -12.00 -21.02 -7.04
CA GLU A 170 -11.07 -20.70 -8.13
C GLU A 170 -11.51 -19.46 -8.91
N ALA A 171 -12.81 -19.36 -9.20
CA ALA A 171 -13.42 -18.20 -9.84
C ALA A 171 -13.19 -16.91 -9.04
N ALA A 172 -13.40 -16.96 -7.73
CA ALA A 172 -13.18 -15.83 -6.84
C ALA A 172 -11.71 -15.40 -6.80
N ILE A 173 -10.79 -16.37 -6.67
CA ILE A 173 -9.35 -16.09 -6.64
C ILE A 173 -8.90 -15.49 -7.98
N LEU A 174 -9.29 -16.08 -9.10
CA LEU A 174 -8.90 -15.60 -10.42
C LEU A 174 -9.42 -14.19 -10.68
N SER A 175 -10.66 -13.90 -10.25
CA SER A 175 -11.24 -12.56 -10.32
C SER A 175 -10.43 -11.54 -9.51
N VAL A 176 -9.98 -11.90 -8.31
CA VAL A 176 -9.12 -11.04 -7.50
C VAL A 176 -7.73 -10.87 -8.13
N THR A 177 -7.14 -11.92 -8.70
CA THR A 177 -5.83 -11.85 -9.35
C THR A 177 -5.83 -10.95 -10.59
N ASP A 178 -6.84 -11.04 -11.48
CA ASP A 178 -6.96 -10.15 -12.65
C ASP A 178 -7.10 -8.67 -12.23
N ASN A 179 -7.87 -8.43 -11.17
CA ASN A 179 -8.07 -7.08 -10.64
C ASN A 179 -6.83 -6.55 -9.92
N ASP A 180 -6.10 -7.40 -9.21
CA ASP A 180 -4.88 -7.04 -8.49
C ASP A 180 -3.70 -6.74 -9.42
N ALA A 181 -3.71 -7.24 -10.65
CA ALA A 181 -2.70 -6.86 -11.66
C ALA A 181 -2.84 -5.40 -12.13
N ARG A 182 -3.93 -4.70 -11.79
CA ARG A 182 -4.18 -3.34 -12.26
C ARG A 182 -3.44 -2.31 -11.42
N GLU A 183 -2.87 -1.31 -12.09
CA GLU A 183 -2.12 -0.22 -11.45
C GLU A 183 -3.03 0.77 -10.70
N ASP A 184 -4.33 0.80 -11.02
CA ASP A 184 -5.28 1.79 -10.52
C ASP A 184 -6.08 1.35 -9.27
N LEU A 185 -5.78 0.18 -8.70
CA LEU A 185 -6.39 -0.29 -7.45
C LEU A 185 -5.58 0.18 -6.24
N THR A 186 -6.23 0.93 -5.34
CA THR A 186 -5.62 1.37 -4.07
C THR A 186 -5.32 0.19 -3.15
N GLU A 187 -4.41 0.36 -2.19
CA GLU A 187 -4.09 -0.69 -1.22
C GLU A 187 -5.29 -1.07 -0.34
N PHE A 188 -6.16 -0.11 -0.03
CA PHE A 188 -7.41 -0.35 0.67
C PHE A 188 -8.35 -1.27 -0.13
N GLU A 189 -8.57 -0.98 -1.41
CA GLU A 189 -9.42 -1.80 -2.30
C GLU A 189 -8.84 -3.20 -2.54
N ARG A 190 -7.52 -3.34 -2.67
CA ARG A 190 -6.84 -4.65 -2.68
C ARG A 190 -7.13 -5.42 -1.40
N GLY A 191 -6.95 -4.75 -0.27
CA GLY A 191 -7.24 -5.30 1.05
C GLY A 191 -8.70 -5.75 1.19
N ALA A 192 -9.65 -4.97 0.66
CA ALA A 192 -11.07 -5.33 0.68
C ALA A 192 -11.33 -6.63 -0.09
N SER A 193 -10.69 -6.78 -1.25
CA SER A 193 -10.78 -7.98 -2.08
C SER A 193 -10.18 -9.19 -1.37
N TYR A 194 -9.01 -9.04 -0.76
CA TYR A 194 -8.36 -10.08 0.04
C TYR A 194 -9.18 -10.49 1.26
N LYS A 195 -9.72 -9.50 1.99
CA LYS A 195 -10.56 -9.73 3.16
C LYS A 195 -11.80 -10.51 2.77
N LYS A 196 -12.46 -10.14 1.66
CA LYS A 196 -13.65 -10.85 1.16
C LYS A 196 -13.36 -12.33 0.88
N LEU A 197 -12.21 -12.66 0.29
CA LEU A 197 -11.81 -14.07 0.08
C LEU A 197 -11.63 -14.84 1.40
N LEU A 198 -11.10 -14.19 2.44
CA LEU A 198 -10.95 -14.79 3.77
C LEU A 198 -12.28 -14.92 4.50
N ASP A 199 -13.13 -13.89 4.46
CA ASP A 199 -14.44 -13.86 5.11
C ASP A 199 -15.39 -14.90 4.49
N ASP A 200 -15.42 -14.99 3.16
CA ASP A 200 -16.21 -15.98 2.41
C ASP A 200 -15.62 -17.40 2.50
N LYS A 201 -14.51 -17.59 3.24
CA LYS A 201 -13.79 -18.87 3.42
C LYS A 201 -13.34 -19.52 2.10
N VAL A 202 -13.14 -18.72 1.06
CA VAL A 202 -12.55 -19.15 -0.22
C VAL A 202 -11.12 -19.63 -0.01
N VAL A 203 -10.40 -18.98 0.90
CA VAL A 203 -9.06 -19.36 1.37
C VAL A 203 -9.07 -19.42 2.90
N GLN A 204 -8.32 -20.36 3.48
CA GLN A 204 -8.35 -20.61 4.92
C GLN A 204 -7.34 -19.76 5.70
N SER A 205 -6.34 -19.20 5.02
CA SER A 205 -5.26 -18.43 5.66
C SER A 205 -4.65 -17.39 4.73
N GLN A 206 -4.00 -16.37 5.32
CA GLN A 206 -3.20 -15.41 4.56
C GLN A 206 -2.06 -16.08 3.79
N ALA A 207 -1.48 -17.15 4.34
CA ALA A 207 -0.41 -17.92 3.69
C ALA A 207 -0.90 -18.60 2.41
N GLU A 208 -2.10 -19.17 2.44
CA GLU A 208 -2.74 -19.71 1.24
C GLU A 208 -3.06 -18.60 0.24
N LEU A 209 -3.64 -17.49 0.70
CA LEU A 209 -3.98 -16.34 -0.14
C LEU A 209 -2.75 -15.80 -0.88
N SER A 210 -1.63 -15.63 -0.17
CA SER A 210 -0.35 -15.19 -0.73
C SER A 210 0.13 -16.09 -1.86
N ARG A 211 0.06 -17.41 -1.69
CA ARG A 211 0.43 -18.38 -2.73
C ARG A 211 -0.50 -18.33 -3.93
N ARG A 212 -1.82 -18.25 -3.70
CA ARG A 212 -2.82 -18.33 -4.78
C ARG A 212 -2.94 -17.05 -5.60
N VAL A 213 -2.75 -15.88 -4.99
CA VAL A 213 -2.78 -14.58 -5.68
C VAL A 213 -1.39 -14.17 -6.21
N GLY A 214 -0.32 -14.85 -5.79
CA GLY A 214 1.04 -14.56 -6.26
C GLY A 214 1.64 -13.29 -5.65
N ARG A 215 1.23 -12.93 -4.43
CA ARG A 215 1.74 -11.75 -3.70
C ARG A 215 2.45 -12.16 -2.43
N SER A 216 3.42 -11.37 -1.98
CA SER A 216 4.13 -11.65 -0.74
C SER A 216 3.20 -11.57 0.47
N MET A 217 3.46 -12.40 1.48
CA MET A 217 2.75 -12.37 2.76
C MET A 217 2.76 -10.98 3.41
N ALA A 218 3.87 -10.25 3.28
CA ALA A 218 4.00 -8.89 3.81
C ALA A 218 3.00 -7.93 3.13
N THR A 219 2.83 -8.03 1.81
CA THR A 219 1.87 -7.19 1.07
C THR A 219 0.43 -7.54 1.45
N ILE A 220 0.08 -8.83 1.53
CA ILE A 220 -1.24 -9.27 1.98
C ILE A 220 -1.54 -8.72 3.38
N SER A 221 -0.61 -8.87 4.32
CA SER A 221 -0.77 -8.41 5.70
C SER A 221 -0.97 -6.89 5.80
N ARG A 222 -0.20 -6.10 5.03
CA ARG A 222 -0.37 -4.63 4.98
C ARG A 222 -1.74 -4.21 4.44
N CYS A 223 -2.20 -4.84 3.37
CA CYS A 223 -3.52 -4.55 2.80
C CYS A 223 -4.65 -4.92 3.79
N LEU A 224 -4.52 -6.04 4.50
CA LEU A 224 -5.49 -6.47 5.50
C LEU A 224 -5.45 -5.62 6.78
N ALA A 225 -4.35 -4.92 7.07
CA ALA A 225 -4.22 -4.08 8.25
C ALA A 225 -5.23 -2.91 8.28
N TYR A 226 -5.67 -2.43 7.11
CA TYR A 226 -6.71 -1.40 7.00
C TYR A 226 -7.99 -1.78 7.74
N PHE A 227 -8.37 -3.05 7.72
CA PHE A 227 -9.62 -3.55 8.33
C PHE A 227 -9.50 -3.82 9.83
N LYS A 228 -8.35 -3.46 10.42
CA LYS A 228 -8.17 -3.37 11.87
C LYS A 228 -8.31 -1.93 12.38
N LEU A 229 -8.47 -0.95 11.48
CA LEU A 229 -8.74 0.42 11.87
C LEU A 229 -10.14 0.55 12.48
N PRO A 230 -10.38 1.57 13.31
CA PRO A 230 -11.71 1.88 13.80
C PRO A 230 -12.72 2.10 12.66
N GLU A 231 -13.97 1.71 12.86
CA GLU A 231 -15.04 1.78 11.86
C GLU A 231 -15.18 3.17 11.23
N GLY A 232 -15.11 4.23 12.04
CA GLY A 232 -15.17 5.61 11.53
C GLY A 232 -14.04 5.96 10.56
N VAL A 233 -12.86 5.34 10.66
CA VAL A 233 -11.76 5.53 9.70
C VAL A 233 -12.00 4.71 8.43
N ILE A 234 -12.55 3.49 8.58
CA ILE A 234 -12.93 2.65 7.43
C ILE A 234 -13.98 3.37 6.58
N SER A 235 -14.99 4.00 7.19
CA SER A 235 -16.00 4.77 6.45
C SER A 235 -15.39 5.92 5.64
N LEU A 236 -14.35 6.59 6.16
CA LEU A 236 -13.62 7.62 5.41
C LEU A 236 -12.87 7.03 4.21
N LEU A 237 -12.30 5.83 4.36
CA LEU A 237 -11.61 5.11 3.28
C LEU A 237 -12.58 4.53 2.23
N GLU A 238 -13.81 4.23 2.62
CA GLU A 238 -14.85 3.84 1.66
C GLU A 238 -15.29 5.03 0.78
N GLU A 239 -15.25 6.25 1.32
CA GLU A 239 -15.49 7.48 0.56
C GLU A 239 -14.28 7.86 -0.31
N ASP A 240 -13.07 7.79 0.25
CA ASP A 240 -11.81 8.13 -0.39
C ASP A 240 -10.74 7.03 -0.11
N PRO A 241 -10.64 6.02 -0.99
CA PRO A 241 -9.74 4.87 -0.80
C PRO A 241 -8.25 5.20 -0.74
N ASP A 242 -7.83 6.36 -1.24
CA ASP A 242 -6.43 6.79 -1.26
C ASP A 242 -6.07 7.71 -0.07
N LEU A 243 -7.04 8.05 0.78
CA LEU A 243 -6.89 8.99 1.88
C LEU A 243 -5.72 8.64 2.81
N ILE A 244 -5.54 7.34 3.10
CA ILE A 244 -4.54 6.83 4.05
C ILE A 244 -3.70 5.75 3.38
N GLY A 245 -2.39 5.96 3.30
CA GLY A 245 -1.44 4.99 2.75
C GLY A 245 -1.03 3.93 3.77
N ASN A 246 -0.58 2.75 3.31
CA ASN A 246 -0.27 1.60 4.19
C ASN A 246 0.71 1.91 5.33
N ARG A 247 1.64 2.84 5.09
CA ARG A 247 2.74 3.16 5.98
C ARG A 247 2.23 3.64 7.34
N VAL A 248 1.20 4.50 7.32
CA VAL A 248 0.62 5.05 8.55
C VAL A 248 -0.44 4.14 9.16
N VAL A 249 -1.06 3.25 8.38
CA VAL A 249 -2.10 2.32 8.86
C VAL A 249 -1.59 1.49 10.03
N SER A 250 -0.40 0.90 9.94
CA SER A 250 0.15 0.07 11.02
C SER A 250 0.29 0.84 12.34
N GLU A 251 0.63 2.13 12.25
CA GLU A 251 0.77 3.01 13.41
C GLU A 251 -0.60 3.41 13.98
N MET A 252 -1.57 3.71 13.12
CA MET A 252 -2.96 3.98 13.52
C MET A 252 -3.59 2.77 14.21
N VAL A 253 -3.40 1.57 13.66
CA VAL A 253 -3.87 0.31 14.26
C VAL A 253 -3.22 0.12 15.64
N ALA A 254 -1.90 0.31 15.76
CA ALA A 254 -1.21 0.18 17.04
C ALA A 254 -1.68 1.19 18.11
N LEU A 255 -2.15 2.38 17.71
CA LEU A 255 -2.77 3.36 18.61
C LEU A 255 -4.20 2.95 18.98
N ALA A 256 -4.98 2.44 18.02
CA ALA A 256 -6.33 1.94 18.25
C ALA A 256 -6.34 0.74 19.20
N ASP A 257 -5.42 -0.21 19.03
CA ASP A 257 -5.24 -1.39 19.90
C ASP A 257 -4.92 -0.99 21.36
N LYS A 258 -4.31 0.18 21.58
CA LYS A 258 -4.06 0.75 22.91
C LYS A 258 -5.27 1.50 23.50
N GLY A 259 -6.42 1.47 22.82
CA GLY A 259 -7.65 2.13 23.23
C GLY A 259 -7.75 3.60 22.82
N HIS A 260 -6.85 4.11 21.97
CA HIS A 260 -6.88 5.52 21.54
C HIS A 260 -7.69 5.76 20.26
N ILE A 261 -8.88 5.14 20.19
CA ILE A 261 -9.76 5.15 19.01
C ILE A 261 -10.11 6.58 18.58
N GLU A 262 -10.52 7.43 19.52
CA GLU A 262 -10.88 8.83 19.23
C GLU A 262 -9.70 9.63 18.64
N THR A 263 -8.50 9.41 19.16
CA THR A 263 -7.29 10.09 18.66
C THR A 263 -6.96 9.64 17.24
N VAL A 264 -7.13 8.36 16.93
CA VAL A 264 -6.92 7.81 15.58
C VAL A 264 -7.95 8.39 14.60
N LEU A 265 -9.22 8.44 15.00
CA LEU A 265 -10.27 9.05 14.18
C LEU A 265 -10.01 10.56 13.94
N ALA A 266 -9.59 11.30 14.96
CA ALA A 266 -9.21 12.70 14.82
C ALA A 266 -7.98 12.89 13.90
N ALA A 267 -7.04 11.94 13.89
CA ALA A 267 -5.92 11.95 12.97
C ALA A 267 -6.37 11.71 11.52
N ALA A 268 -7.26 10.75 11.29
CA ALA A 268 -7.83 10.49 9.97
C ALA A 268 -8.61 11.72 9.42
N ASN A 269 -9.42 12.37 10.26
CA ASN A 269 -10.13 13.60 9.86
C ASN A 269 -9.16 14.74 9.51
N ARG A 270 -8.07 14.91 10.25
CA ARG A 270 -7.03 15.89 9.89
C ARG A 270 -6.44 15.65 8.51
N ILE A 271 -6.24 14.38 8.12
CA ILE A 271 -5.75 14.03 6.78
C ILE A 271 -6.78 14.43 5.73
N LYS A 272 -8.07 14.14 5.98
CA LYS A 272 -9.18 14.55 5.11
C LYS A 272 -9.29 16.08 4.97
N GLU A 273 -8.93 16.82 6.00
CA GLU A 273 -8.86 18.29 6.00
C GLU A 273 -7.60 18.86 5.32
N GLY A 274 -6.69 18.01 4.82
CA GLY A 274 -5.51 18.40 4.05
C GLY A 274 -4.18 18.36 4.82
N ALA A 275 -4.15 17.86 6.05
CA ALA A 275 -2.88 17.63 6.74
C ALA A 275 -2.10 16.46 6.11
N SER A 276 -0.77 16.53 6.13
CA SER A 276 0.04 15.38 5.72
C SER A 276 -0.15 14.19 6.67
N GLN A 277 -0.09 12.97 6.13
CA GLN A 277 -0.25 11.74 6.92
C GLN A 277 0.76 11.65 8.08
N ASP A 278 2.01 12.10 7.85
CA ASP A 278 3.04 12.17 8.90
C ASP A 278 2.69 13.16 10.01
N SER A 279 2.19 14.34 9.64
CA SER A 279 1.79 15.36 10.60
C SER A 279 0.66 14.84 11.50
N ALA A 280 -0.36 14.22 10.89
CA ALA A 280 -1.50 13.67 11.60
C ALA A 280 -1.10 12.53 12.58
N ILE A 281 -0.23 11.61 12.15
CA ILE A 281 0.29 10.54 13.01
C ILE A 281 1.15 11.08 14.15
N ASN A 282 2.06 12.01 13.86
CA ASN A 282 2.93 12.59 14.88
C ASN A 282 2.12 13.39 15.91
N TRP A 283 1.10 14.12 15.45
CA TRP A 283 0.12 14.76 16.32
C TRP A 283 -0.59 13.73 17.23
N ALA A 284 -1.10 12.64 16.65
CA ALA A 284 -1.79 11.59 17.41
C ALA A 284 -0.91 10.98 18.51
N LYS A 285 0.35 10.66 18.18
CA LYS A 285 1.33 10.16 19.15
C LYS A 285 1.61 11.19 20.25
N GLY A 286 1.74 12.46 19.89
CA GLY A 286 1.94 13.56 20.85
C GLY A 286 0.77 13.72 21.81
N GLU A 287 -0.46 13.63 21.29
CA GLU A 287 -1.69 13.71 22.07
C GLU A 287 -1.81 12.53 23.05
N VAL A 288 -1.51 11.32 22.60
CA VAL A 288 -1.44 10.13 23.47
C VAL A 288 -0.39 10.31 24.56
N ARG A 289 0.82 10.79 24.21
CA ARG A 289 1.88 11.05 25.19
C ARG A 289 1.46 12.09 26.23
N ARG A 290 0.73 13.12 25.82
CA ARG A 290 0.22 14.17 26.72
C ARG A 290 -0.83 13.63 27.69
N LYS A 291 -1.74 12.78 27.21
CA LYS A 291 -2.77 12.14 28.04
C LYS A 291 -2.21 11.09 29.00
N THR A 292 -1.12 10.41 28.61
CA THR A 292 -0.50 9.32 29.40
C THR A 292 0.64 9.77 30.31
N SER A 293 1.26 10.93 30.09
CA SER A 293 2.33 11.41 30.97
C SER A 293 1.76 11.94 32.28
N PRO A 294 2.27 11.48 33.45
CA PRO A 294 1.97 12.09 34.73
C PRO A 294 2.33 13.58 34.68
N GLN A 295 1.45 14.44 35.16
CA GLN A 295 1.75 15.87 35.32
C GLN A 295 3.03 16.00 36.15
N ALA A 296 3.98 16.82 35.69
CA ALA A 296 5.25 17.01 36.39
C ALA A 296 4.99 17.31 37.88
N PRO A 297 5.70 16.69 38.83
CA PRO A 297 5.49 16.94 40.25
C PRO A 297 5.54 18.44 40.51
N ILE A 298 4.54 18.97 41.22
CA ILE A 298 4.59 20.36 41.68
C ILE A 298 5.89 20.51 42.46
N PRO A 299 6.77 21.47 42.11
CA PRO A 299 8.02 21.64 42.84
C PRO A 299 7.72 21.86 44.33
N PRO A 300 8.48 21.23 45.24
CA PRO A 300 8.25 21.39 46.67
C PRO A 300 8.34 22.87 47.04
N ARG A 301 7.46 23.32 47.94
CA ARG A 301 7.56 24.64 48.55
C ARG A 301 8.57 24.57 49.67
N GLN A 302 9.44 25.55 49.79
CA GLN A 302 10.35 25.62 50.91
C GLN A 302 9.65 26.24 52.12
N ILE A 303 9.76 25.59 53.27
CA ILE A 303 9.29 26.10 54.56
C ILE A 303 10.46 26.25 55.52
N ASP A 304 10.41 27.27 56.38
CA ASP A 304 11.46 27.52 57.36
C ASP A 304 11.32 26.59 58.58
N TYR A 305 12.44 26.00 58.97
CA TYR A 305 12.67 25.20 60.17
C TYR A 305 13.74 25.90 61.02
N LYS A 306 13.41 26.15 62.31
CA LYS A 306 14.30 26.82 63.29
C LYS A 306 14.97 28.10 62.74
N GLU A 307 14.20 28.93 62.02
CA GLU A 307 14.59 30.25 61.49
C GLU A 307 15.83 30.30 60.56
N ARG A 308 16.45 29.15 60.24
CA ARG A 308 17.72 29.08 59.50
C ARG A 308 17.83 27.93 58.51
N THR A 309 16.87 27.02 58.47
CA THR A 309 16.92 25.82 57.61
C THR A 309 15.66 25.73 56.76
N GLN A 310 15.82 25.44 55.47
CA GLN A 310 14.68 25.20 54.58
C GLN A 310 14.37 23.71 54.47
N LEU A 311 13.11 23.34 54.66
CA LEU A 311 12.58 22.00 54.39
C LEU A 311 11.79 22.04 53.09
N ASP A 312 11.95 21.01 52.26
CA ASP A 312 11.12 20.82 51.07
C ASP A 312 9.76 20.23 51.48
N ALA A 313 8.69 20.98 51.27
CA ALA A 313 7.33 20.58 51.59
C ALA A 313 6.52 20.30 50.31
N ARG A 314 5.95 19.10 50.22
CA ARG A 314 5.00 18.72 49.16
C ARG A 314 3.69 18.26 49.78
N ILE A 315 2.57 18.69 49.20
CA ILE A 315 1.25 18.17 49.55
C ILE A 315 0.92 17.03 48.59
N ASP A 316 0.55 15.88 49.15
CA ASP A 316 0.08 14.72 48.41
C ASP A 316 -1.29 14.29 48.94
N GLY A 317 -2.34 14.75 48.26
CA GLY A 317 -3.73 14.61 48.74
C GLY A 317 -3.96 15.32 50.08
N ARG A 318 -4.22 14.55 51.15
CA ARG A 318 -4.37 15.05 52.53
C ARG A 318 -3.10 14.92 53.38
N LYS A 319 -1.98 14.48 52.80
CA LYS A 319 -0.72 14.26 53.51
C LYS A 319 0.27 15.37 53.19
N LEU A 320 0.93 15.92 54.22
CA LEU A 320 2.08 16.81 54.08
C LEU A 320 3.34 15.96 54.13
N ILE A 321 4.15 16.01 53.07
CA ILE A 321 5.45 15.34 52.98
C ILE A 321 6.53 16.40 53.17
N LEU A 322 7.41 16.19 54.15
CA LEU A 322 8.51 17.09 54.47
C LEU A 322 9.82 16.35 54.29
N THR A 323 10.70 16.91 53.47
CA THR A 323 12.02 16.34 53.20
C THR A 323 13.08 17.25 53.82
N PRO A 324 13.75 16.81 54.91
CA PRO A 324 14.83 17.58 55.49
C PRO A 324 16.09 17.55 54.62
N PRO A 325 16.91 18.62 54.64
CA PRO A 325 18.22 18.62 53.99
C PRO A 325 19.18 17.63 54.68
N LYS A 326 20.23 17.23 53.96
CA LYS A 326 21.23 16.27 54.45
C LYS A 326 21.83 16.73 55.79
N GLY A 327 21.81 15.86 56.79
CA GLY A 327 22.39 16.11 58.12
C GLY A 327 21.38 16.47 59.22
N ILE A 328 20.08 16.54 58.89
CA ILE A 328 19.01 16.74 59.87
C ILE A 328 18.24 15.45 60.05
N ASP A 329 18.04 15.02 61.30
CA ASP A 329 17.28 13.83 61.63
C ASP A 329 15.77 14.09 61.40
N PRO A 330 15.10 13.28 60.54
CA PRO A 330 13.65 13.36 60.35
C PRO A 330 12.84 13.29 61.64
N ALA A 331 13.31 12.59 62.68
CA ALA A 331 12.61 12.48 63.96
C ALA A 331 12.54 13.81 64.71
N GLU A 332 13.60 14.64 64.63
CA GLU A 332 13.62 15.97 65.24
C GLU A 332 12.66 16.94 64.55
N VAL A 333 12.56 16.85 63.22
CA VAL A 333 11.65 17.67 62.43
C VAL A 333 10.20 17.33 62.74
N LEU A 334 9.88 16.04 62.90
CA LEU A 334 8.55 15.60 63.29
C LEU A 334 8.16 16.12 64.67
N ALA A 335 9.03 15.97 65.67
CA ALA A 335 8.78 16.44 67.04
C ALA A 335 8.54 17.96 67.10
N TYR A 336 9.34 18.75 66.37
CA TYR A 336 9.17 20.21 66.30
C TYR A 336 7.82 20.62 65.70
N ILE A 337 7.37 19.91 64.66
CA ILE A 337 6.11 20.22 63.98
C ILE A 337 4.91 19.79 64.85
N GLU A 338 5.01 18.65 65.54
CA GLU A 338 4.00 18.24 66.51
C GLU A 338 3.87 19.25 67.66
N GLU A 339 4.98 19.80 68.14
CA GLU A 339 4.97 20.87 69.15
C GLU A 339 4.32 22.16 68.60
N MET A 340 4.70 22.61 67.41
CA MET A 340 4.11 23.78 66.76
C MET A 340 2.59 23.65 66.53
N LEU A 341 2.12 22.45 66.16
CA LEU A 341 0.69 22.18 65.96
C LEU A 341 -0.09 22.19 67.27
N LYS A 342 0.51 21.73 68.39
CA LYS A 342 -0.10 21.78 69.73
C LYS A 342 -0.22 23.20 70.27
N THR A 343 0.73 24.09 69.95
CA THR A 343 0.74 25.47 70.43
C THR A 343 -0.18 26.40 69.61
N ARG A 344 -0.71 25.93 68.47
CA ARG A 344 -1.58 26.70 67.57
C ARG A 344 -3.04 26.21 67.49
N SER A 345 -3.42 25.17 68.25
CA SER A 345 -4.83 24.82 68.51
C SER A 345 -5.30 25.47 69.79
#